data_AF-A0A7K4AW67-F1
#
_entry.id   AF-A0A7K4AW67-F1
#
_cell.length_a   1.000
_cell.length_b   1.000
_cell.length_c   1.000
_cell.angle_alpha   90.00
_cell.angle_beta   90.00
_cell.angle_gamma   90.00
#
_symmetry.space_group_name_H-M   'P 1'
#
loop_
_entity.id
_entity.type
_entity.pdbx_description
1 polymer ?
#
loop_
_entity_poly.entity_id
_entity_poly.type
_entity_poly.pdbx_seq_one_letter_code
_entity_poly.pdbx_strand_id
1 'polypeptide(L)'
;MKQTAESIRDRFLKLGINVNVEDIESRLDELITKFKVPSNEAQRSVTNYFLKKYSIPKNEFYMRQAEPQLTKIADISENGQWANLKAKVVQLWENTHESISQVGLLGDETG
;
A
#
# COMPACT_ATOMS: atom_id res chain seq x y z
N MET A 1 -4.20 3.03 -21.84
CA MET A 1 -3.00 2.19 -21.67
C MET A 1 -1.78 3.03 -21.29
N LYS A 2 -1.47 4.09 -22.04
CA LYS A 2 -0.40 5.06 -21.73
C LYS A 2 -0.31 5.52 -20.27
N GLN A 3 -1.38 6.12 -19.75
CA GLN A 3 -1.42 6.61 -18.37
C GLN A 3 -1.14 5.51 -17.33
N THR A 4 -1.62 4.29 -17.57
CA THR A 4 -1.37 3.14 -16.69
C THR A 4 0.10 2.72 -16.76
N ALA A 5 0.69 2.68 -17.96
CA ALA A 5 2.08 2.31 -18.15
C ALA A 5 3.04 3.33 -17.51
N GLU A 6 2.75 4.62 -17.67
CA GLU A 6 3.48 5.71 -16.98
C GLU A 6 3.39 5.56 -15.46
N SER A 7 2.20 5.26 -14.93
CA SER A 7 2.02 5.06 -13.49
C SER A 7 2.83 3.87 -12.95
N ILE A 8 3.03 2.83 -13.75
CA ILE A 8 3.87 1.67 -13.39
C ILE A 8 5.35 2.06 -13.50
N ARG A 9 5.77 2.74 -14.58
CA ARG A 9 7.14 3.25 -14.73
C ARG A 9 7.54 4.11 -13.53
N ASP A 10 6.72 5.08 -13.16
CA ASP A 10 7.02 6.03 -12.10
C ASP A 10 7.23 5.32 -10.75
N ARG A 11 6.55 4.19 -10.53
CA ARG A 11 6.77 3.35 -9.35
C ARG A 11 8.13 2.66 -9.38
N PHE A 12 8.54 2.12 -10.52
CA PHE A 12 9.87 1.54 -10.67
C PHE A 12 10.98 2.60 -10.57
N LEU A 13 10.75 3.81 -11.10
CA LEU A 13 11.68 4.94 -10.96
C LEU A 13 11.90 5.33 -9.49
N LYS A 14 10.86 5.30 -8.65
CA LYS A 14 10.99 5.51 -7.19
C LYS A 14 11.83 4.44 -6.48
N LEU A 15 12.04 3.29 -7.11
CA LEU A 15 12.93 2.23 -6.65
C LEU A 15 14.33 2.34 -7.30
N GLY A 16 14.60 3.41 -8.05
CA GLY A 16 15.86 3.63 -8.74
C GLY A 16 16.01 2.83 -10.03
N ILE A 17 14.93 2.23 -10.55
CA ILE A 17 14.97 1.38 -11.73
C ILE A 17 14.25 2.06 -12.88
N ASN A 18 14.99 2.32 -13.95
CA ASN A 18 14.44 2.90 -15.16
C ASN A 18 13.93 1.80 -16.09
N VAL A 19 12.61 1.61 -16.13
CA VAL A 19 11.95 0.69 -17.05
C VAL A 19 11.38 1.50 -18.21
N ASN A 20 11.55 1.01 -19.43
CA ASN A 20 10.99 1.72 -20.58
C ASN A 20 9.46 1.65 -20.60
N VAL A 21 8.78 2.76 -20.92
CA VAL A 21 7.31 2.82 -20.99
C VAL A 21 6.79 1.93 -22.10
N GLU A 22 7.47 1.93 -23.25
CA GLU A 22 7.03 1.13 -24.40
C GLU A 22 7.02 -0.37 -24.10
N ASP A 23 7.98 -0.86 -23.30
CA ASP A 23 8.03 -2.26 -22.86
C ASP A 23 6.83 -2.62 -21.97
N ILE A 24 6.43 -1.70 -21.10
CA ILE A 24 5.27 -1.87 -20.20
C ILE A 24 3.98 -1.85 -21.03
N GLU A 25 3.86 -0.92 -21.98
CA GLU A 25 2.69 -0.79 -22.86
C GLU A 25 2.49 -2.00 -23.75
N SER A 26 3.55 -2.44 -24.44
CA SER A 26 3.50 -3.61 -25.32
C SER A 26 3.02 -4.85 -24.57
N ARG A 27 3.49 -5.03 -23.33
CA ARG A 27 3.12 -6.19 -22.51
C ARG A 27 1.70 -6.08 -21.94
N LEU A 28 1.25 -4.88 -21.57
CA LEU A 28 -0.14 -4.64 -21.17
C LEU A 28 -1.09 -4.89 -22.34
N ASP A 29 -0.76 -4.40 -23.53
CA ASP A 29 -1.57 -4.60 -24.73
C ASP A 29 -1.62 -6.08 -25.11
N GLU A 30 -0.50 -6.81 -25.04
CA GLU A 30 -0.52 -8.26 -25.30
C GLU A 30 -1.48 -8.98 -24.34
N LEU A 31 -1.41 -8.70 -23.04
CA LEU A 31 -2.28 -9.32 -22.04
C LEU A 31 -3.75 -8.98 -22.22
N ILE A 32 -4.07 -7.74 -22.54
CA ILE A 32 -5.46 -7.27 -22.67
C ILE A 32 -6.05 -7.66 -24.03
N THR A 33 -5.30 -7.45 -25.11
CA THR A 33 -5.80 -7.60 -26.48
C THR A 33 -5.77 -9.06 -26.93
N LYS A 34 -4.64 -9.73 -26.75
CA LYS A 34 -4.42 -11.12 -27.21
C LYS A 34 -4.91 -12.13 -26.18
N PHE A 35 -4.55 -11.96 -24.92
CA PHE A 35 -4.92 -12.92 -23.86
C PHE A 35 -6.24 -12.59 -23.15
N LYS A 36 -6.88 -11.46 -23.48
CA LYS A 36 -8.17 -11.02 -22.91
C LYS A 36 -8.17 -10.98 -21.37
N VAL A 37 -7.00 -10.73 -20.79
CA VAL A 37 -6.85 -10.59 -19.34
C VAL A 37 -7.49 -9.28 -18.89
N PRO A 38 -8.28 -9.27 -17.80
CA PRO A 38 -8.82 -8.04 -17.24
C PRO A 38 -7.72 -7.02 -16.92
N SER A 39 -7.98 -5.73 -17.15
CA SER A 39 -6.99 -4.65 -16.99
C SER A 39 -6.26 -4.70 -15.64
N ASN A 40 -6.97 -4.92 -14.54
CA ASN A 40 -6.38 -5.01 -13.20
C ASN A 40 -5.39 -6.19 -13.07
N GLU A 41 -5.73 -7.34 -13.65
CA GLU A 41 -4.86 -8.53 -13.59
C GLU A 41 -3.67 -8.38 -14.54
N ALA A 42 -3.88 -7.76 -15.71
CA ALA A 42 -2.80 -7.42 -16.63
C ALA A 42 -1.76 -6.49 -15.95
N GLN A 43 -2.21 -5.46 -15.25
CA GLN A 43 -1.34 -4.57 -14.47
C GLN A 43 -0.53 -5.31 -13.41
N ARG A 44 -1.18 -6.19 -12.64
CA ARG A 44 -0.49 -7.01 -11.63
C ARG A 44 0.53 -7.95 -12.26
N SER A 45 0.17 -8.61 -13.35
CA SER A 45 1.04 -9.53 -14.09
C SER A 45 2.27 -8.83 -14.66
N VAL A 46 2.10 -7.66 -15.30
CA VAL A 46 3.20 -6.86 -15.82
C VAL A 46 4.11 -6.37 -14.71
N THR A 47 3.52 -5.88 -13.60
CA THR A 47 4.30 -5.46 -12.42
C THR A 47 5.12 -6.62 -11.87
N ASN A 48 4.50 -7.79 -11.63
CA ASN A 48 5.18 -8.98 -11.12
C ASN A 48 6.32 -9.46 -12.04
N TYR A 49 6.13 -9.34 -13.35
CA TYR A 49 7.17 -9.69 -14.31
C TYR A 49 8.40 -8.80 -14.15
N PHE A 50 8.23 -7.48 -14.07
CA PHE A 50 9.35 -6.57 -13.89
C PHE A 50 9.99 -6.70 -12.51
N LEU A 51 9.20 -6.95 -11.46
CA LEU A 51 9.74 -7.29 -10.14
C LEU A 51 10.69 -8.49 -10.20
N LYS A 52 10.27 -9.56 -10.88
CA LYS A 52 11.12 -10.74 -11.07
C LYS A 52 12.34 -10.45 -11.94
N LYS A 53 12.17 -9.68 -13.02
CA LYS A 53 13.25 -9.32 -13.96
C LYS A 53 14.38 -8.55 -13.29
N TYR A 54 14.06 -7.65 -12.37
CA TYR A 54 15.02 -6.84 -11.63
C TYR A 54 15.32 -7.38 -10.23
N SER A 55 14.89 -8.60 -9.91
CA SER A 55 15.09 -9.25 -8.61
C SER A 55 14.62 -8.42 -7.40
N ILE A 56 13.56 -7.63 -7.58
CA ILE A 56 12.97 -6.82 -6.52
C ILE A 56 12.01 -7.70 -5.72
N PRO A 57 12.21 -7.83 -4.40
CA PRO A 57 11.30 -8.59 -3.58
C PRO A 57 9.96 -7.83 -3.45
N LYS A 58 8.85 -8.55 -3.56
CA LYS A 58 7.49 -7.97 -3.66
C LYS A 58 7.17 -7.03 -2.49
N ASN A 59 7.63 -7.38 -1.30
CA ASN A 59 7.51 -6.54 -0.12
C ASN A 59 8.15 -5.17 -0.32
N GLU A 60 9.31 -5.03 -0.98
CA GLU A 60 9.92 -3.72 -1.21
C GLU A 60 9.08 -2.82 -2.14
N PHE A 61 8.47 -3.42 -3.17
CA PHE A 61 7.60 -2.71 -4.10
C PHE A 61 6.25 -2.31 -3.49
N TYR A 62 5.66 -3.18 -2.65
CA TYR A 62 4.35 -2.94 -2.03
C TYR A 62 4.43 -2.26 -0.66
N MET A 63 5.52 -2.37 0.11
CA MET A 63 5.67 -1.72 1.42
C MET A 63 5.89 -0.22 1.31
N ARG A 64 6.54 0.28 0.25
CA ARG A 64 6.59 1.73 -0.01
C ARG A 64 5.24 2.32 -0.45
N GLN A 65 4.16 1.53 -0.53
CA GLN A 65 2.82 2.05 -0.79
C GLN A 65 2.17 2.72 0.43
N ALA A 66 2.67 2.49 1.63
CA ALA A 66 2.25 3.24 2.80
C ALA A 66 3.38 3.21 3.80
N GLU A 67 4.07 4.34 3.99
CA GLU A 67 4.22 4.71 5.40
C GLU A 67 2.79 4.71 5.93
N PRO A 68 2.42 3.84 6.90
CA PRO A 68 1.08 3.83 7.43
C PRO A 68 0.80 5.27 7.84
N GLN A 69 -0.07 5.95 7.09
CA GLN A 69 -0.31 7.36 7.33
C GLN A 69 -0.84 7.43 8.75
N LEU A 70 -0.04 8.06 9.62
CA LEU A 70 -0.39 8.22 11.00
C LEU A 70 -1.53 9.24 11.04
N THR A 71 -2.69 8.77 11.45
CA THR A 71 -3.85 9.61 11.74
C THR A 71 -3.67 10.16 13.14
N LYS A 72 -3.84 11.48 13.30
CA LYS A 72 -3.91 12.10 14.62
C LYS A 72 -5.24 11.74 15.27
N ILE A 73 -5.25 11.60 16.59
CA ILE A 73 -6.46 11.21 17.32
C ILE A 73 -7.59 12.22 17.07
N ALA A 74 -7.29 13.52 17.06
CA ALA A 74 -8.26 14.58 16.77
C ALA A 74 -8.93 14.50 15.38
N ASP A 75 -8.30 13.81 14.41
CA ASP A 75 -8.83 13.69 13.05
C ASP A 75 -9.76 12.48 12.87
N ILE A 76 -9.92 11.63 13.89
CA ILE A 76 -10.80 10.47 13.86
C ILE A 76 -12.23 10.92 14.18
N SER A 77 -13.04 11.13 13.15
CA SER A 77 -14.41 11.65 13.26
C SER A 77 -15.51 10.64 12.91
N GLU A 78 -15.15 9.50 12.31
CA GLU A 78 -16.09 8.50 11.81
C GLU A 78 -15.99 7.17 12.55
N ASN A 79 -17.14 6.56 12.85
CA ASN A 79 -17.21 5.23 13.43
C ASN A 79 -16.83 4.16 12.39
N GLY A 80 -16.05 3.16 12.80
CA GLY A 80 -15.65 2.04 11.95
C GLY A 80 -14.49 2.35 10.99
N GLN A 81 -13.88 3.53 11.08
CA GLN A 81 -12.68 3.88 10.33
C GLN A 81 -11.47 3.08 10.81
N TRP A 82 -10.70 2.54 9.86
CA TRP A 82 -9.37 2.00 10.14
C TRP A 82 -8.35 3.13 10.18
N ALA A 83 -7.65 3.30 11.31
CA ALA A 83 -6.64 4.32 11.51
C ALA A 83 -5.33 3.68 12.00
N ASN A 84 -4.20 4.18 11.51
CA ASN A 84 -2.89 3.90 12.11
C ASN A 84 -2.52 5.08 12.98
N LEU A 85 -2.15 4.87 14.24
CA LEU A 85 -1.89 5.96 15.16
C LEU A 85 -0.59 5.73 15.93
N LYS A 86 0.06 6.84 16.31
CA LYS A 86 1.21 6.85 17.21
C LYS A 86 0.79 7.64 18.45
N ALA A 87 0.56 6.91 19.53
CA ALA A 87 0.09 7.49 20.79
C ALA A 87 0.93 7.00 21.97
N LYS A 88 0.77 7.66 23.11
CA LYS A 88 1.35 7.27 24.39
C LYS A 88 0.24 6.74 25.29
N VAL A 89 0.55 5.66 26.02
CA VAL A 89 -0.32 5.16 27.09
C VAL A 89 -0.29 6.15 28.25
N VAL A 90 -1.45 6.73 28.56
CA VAL A 90 -1.61 7.70 29.65
C VAL A 90 -2.00 6.99 30.93
N GLN A 91 -2.93 6.03 30.84
CA GLN A 91 -3.46 5.31 31.98
C GLN A 91 -3.90 3.90 31.59
N LEU A 92 -3.78 2.94 32.50
CA LEU A 92 -4.32 1.59 32.39
C LEU A 92 -5.33 1.35 33.50
N TRP A 93 -6.35 0.54 33.23
CA TRP A 93 -7.36 0.13 34.21
C TRP A 93 -7.43 -1.38 34.34
N GLU A 94 -8.01 -1.84 35.46
CA GLU A 94 -8.38 -3.24 35.59
C GLU A 94 -9.51 -3.57 34.63
N ASN A 95 -9.34 -4.69 33.95
CA ASN A 95 -10.29 -5.17 32.98
C ASN A 95 -11.39 -5.99 33.66
N THR A 96 -12.64 -5.77 33.25
CA THR A 96 -13.83 -6.43 33.80
C THR A 96 -14.21 -7.73 33.08
N HIS A 97 -13.56 -8.09 31.95
CA HIS A 97 -13.93 -9.27 31.16
C HIS A 97 -12.73 -10.03 30.59
N GLU A 98 -12.65 -11.35 30.78
CA GLU A 98 -11.51 -12.21 30.39
C GLU A 98 -11.09 -12.16 28.90
N SER A 99 -12.03 -11.82 28.00
CA SER A 99 -11.76 -11.71 26.56
C SER A 99 -10.99 -10.45 26.16
N ILE A 100 -10.84 -9.49 27.07
CA ILE A 100 -10.09 -8.27 26.85
C ILE A 100 -8.71 -8.43 27.49
N SER A 101 -7.63 -8.07 26.80
CA SER A 101 -6.29 -8.17 27.39
C SER A 101 -5.92 -6.93 28.19
N GLN A 102 -6.41 -5.75 27.79
CA GLN A 102 -6.03 -4.47 28.38
C GLN A 102 -7.08 -3.41 28.09
N VAL A 103 -7.37 -2.57 29.08
CA VAL A 103 -8.15 -1.35 28.92
C VAL A 103 -7.30 -0.17 29.43
N GLY A 104 -7.39 0.97 28.75
CA GLY A 104 -6.57 2.14 29.07
C GLY A 104 -6.94 3.36 28.24
N LEU A 105 -6.31 4.48 28.59
CA LEU A 105 -6.36 5.74 27.87
C LEU A 105 -5.07 5.92 27.07
N LEU A 106 -5.22 6.26 25.79
CA LEU A 106 -4.14 6.68 24.91
C LEU A 106 -4.33 8.16 24.57
N GLY A 107 -3.23 8.89 24.41
CA GLY A 107 -3.21 10.27 23.93
C GLY A 107 -2.04 10.51 22.98
N ASP A 108 -2.16 11.51 22.11
CA ASP A 108 -1.10 11.92 21.20
C ASP A 108 -0.76 13.41 21.41
N GLU A 109 -0.04 14.03 20.48
CA GLU A 109 0.31 15.46 20.55
C GLU A 109 -0.91 16.40 20.43
N THR A 110 -2.08 15.87 20.04
CA THR A 110 -3.34 16.63 19.92
C THR A 110 -4.20 16.62 21.18
N GLY A 111 -3.86 15.79 22.17
CA GLY A 111 -4.57 15.63 23.43
C GLY A 111 -5.06 14.21 23.64
#